data_AF-A0A9W8USN7-F1
#
_entry.id   AF-A0A9W8USN7-F1
#
_cell.length_a   1.000
_cell.length_b   1.000
_cell.length_c   1.000
_cell.angle_alpha   90.00
_cell.angle_beta   90.00
_cell.angle_gamma   90.00
#
_symmetry.space_group_name_H-M   'P 1'
#
loop_
_entity.id
_entity.type
_entity.pdbx_description
1 polymer ?
#
loop_
_entity_poly.entity_id
_entity_poly.type
_entity_poly.pdbx_seq_one_letter_code
_entity_poly.pdbx_strand_id
1 'polypeptide(L)'
;MTEANSPAPALAPAPFVRLPNELVGSICHLLPNSTIKNLRLTCRFLADKSQLRLRRVFISPSLHDLDALRGIADHDKFRHGIEEIIWDDATFKSIQSHEEEYPYDWISSTEEEDEEEDDDEEPVPGWFARLCKFSITRLKARMNGAKRPDTIIRQEELDNAMSLRESFKHYQVLVQQQQDILQIRADEDAFRYALQRFPRLKRVTVTPAAHGFLFEPLYETPMIRNLPYGFLYPIPRGWPAADNNLDREIAAPWDGDNASEVEKEQWHGFRIVMRILAQEQHHVSERGV
;
A
#
# COMPACT_ATOMS: atom_id res chain seq x y z
N MET A 1 28.17 8.22 64.76
CA MET A 1 28.35 7.99 63.32
C MET A 1 26.97 8.02 62.69
N THR A 2 26.60 9.15 62.11
CA THR A 2 25.32 9.35 61.42
C THR A 2 25.69 9.93 60.07
N GLU A 3 25.75 9.07 59.05
CA GLU A 3 25.98 9.49 57.66
C GLU A 3 24.74 10.21 57.14
N ALA A 4 24.95 11.45 56.69
CA ALA A 4 23.94 12.26 56.03
C ALA A 4 23.76 11.75 54.60
N ASN A 5 22.57 11.25 54.31
CA ASN A 5 22.13 10.82 52.99
C ASN A 5 22.02 12.05 52.08
N SER A 6 22.98 12.23 51.17
CA SER A 6 22.90 13.29 50.15
C SER A 6 21.90 12.90 49.06
N PRO A 7 20.98 13.81 48.66
CA PRO A 7 20.03 13.51 47.61
C PRO A 7 20.75 13.45 46.25
N ALA A 8 20.39 12.47 45.43
CA ALA A 8 20.88 12.33 44.07
C ALA A 8 20.56 13.60 43.24
N PRO A 9 21.45 14.02 42.32
CA PRO A 9 21.23 15.22 41.52
C PRO A 9 20.01 15.03 40.62
N ALA A 10 19.06 15.97 40.70
CA ALA A 10 17.89 16.00 39.83
C ALA A 10 18.35 16.05 38.37
N LEU A 11 17.91 15.07 37.55
CA LEU A 11 18.21 15.04 36.11
C LEU A 11 17.79 16.37 35.48
N ALA A 12 18.73 17.03 34.81
CA ALA A 12 18.43 18.24 34.04
C ALA A 12 17.34 17.95 33.00
N PRO A 13 16.33 18.82 32.84
CA PRO A 13 15.26 18.60 31.88
C PRO A 13 15.81 18.53 30.45
N ALA A 14 15.25 17.63 29.64
CA ALA A 14 15.68 17.39 28.28
C ALA A 14 15.75 18.70 27.45
N PRO A 15 16.76 18.89 26.58
CA PRO A 15 17.01 20.15 25.87
C PRO A 15 15.79 20.71 25.13
N PHE A 16 14.95 19.82 24.57
CA PHE A 16 13.73 20.19 23.84
C PHE A 16 12.67 20.89 24.72
N VAL A 17 12.65 20.64 26.02
CA VAL A 17 11.71 21.26 26.96
C VAL A 17 12.11 22.71 27.28
N ARG A 18 13.36 23.09 26.96
CA ARG A 18 13.89 24.44 27.18
C ARG A 18 13.75 25.36 25.97
N LEU A 19 13.36 24.82 24.81
CA LEU A 19 13.15 25.61 23.59
C LEU A 19 11.75 26.25 23.61
N PRO A 20 11.61 27.52 23.17
CA PRO A 20 10.31 28.10 22.85
C PRO A 20 9.52 27.22 21.87
N ASN A 21 8.20 27.20 22.03
CA ASN A 21 7.31 26.35 21.23
C ASN A 21 7.43 26.62 19.72
N GLU A 22 7.71 27.87 19.36
CA GLU A 22 7.92 28.31 17.98
C GLU A 22 9.13 27.60 17.37
N LEU A 23 10.24 27.53 18.11
CA LEU A 23 11.47 26.86 17.64
C LEU A 23 11.27 25.35 17.54
N VAL A 24 10.57 24.73 18.49
CA VAL A 24 10.23 23.30 18.43
C VAL A 24 9.35 23.03 17.19
N GLY A 25 8.36 23.89 16.93
CA GLY A 25 7.51 23.82 15.75
C GLY A 25 8.28 23.96 14.44
N SER A 26 9.19 24.94 14.35
CA SER A 26 10.06 25.14 13.18
C SER A 26 10.97 23.94 12.92
N ILE A 27 11.57 23.36 13.97
CA ILE A 27 12.37 22.14 13.84
C ILE A 27 11.50 21.00 13.32
N CYS A 28 10.33 20.77 13.91
CA CYS A 28 9.41 19.72 13.47
C CYS A 28 8.97 19.89 12.01
N HIS A 29 8.84 21.14 11.53
CA HIS A 29 8.47 21.41 10.14
C HIS A 29 9.54 20.96 9.12
N LEU A 30 10.80 20.89 9.52
CA LEU A 30 11.90 20.43 8.68
C LEU A 30 12.02 18.90 8.64
N LEU A 31 11.35 18.17 9.53
CA LEU A 31 11.45 16.72 9.64
C LEU A 31 10.45 16.00 8.72
N PRO A 32 10.84 14.89 8.06
CA PRO A 32 9.87 14.09 7.30
C PRO A 32 8.82 13.47 8.24
N ASN A 33 7.64 13.15 7.69
CA ASN A 33 6.54 12.60 8.50
C ASN A 33 6.93 11.31 9.25
N SER A 34 7.82 10.48 8.70
CA SER A 34 8.36 9.30 9.37
C SER A 34 9.07 9.67 10.68
N THR A 35 9.97 10.64 10.64
CA THR A 35 10.66 11.13 11.84
C THR A 35 9.71 11.83 12.81
N ILE A 36 8.72 12.60 12.30
CA ILE A 36 7.69 13.21 13.16
C ILE A 36 6.92 12.13 13.92
N LYS A 37 6.51 11.04 13.26
CA LYS A 37 5.83 9.92 13.93
C LYS A 37 6.66 9.36 15.09
N ASN A 38 7.95 9.11 14.88
CA ASN A 38 8.85 8.62 15.92
C ASN A 38 9.01 9.63 17.06
N LEU A 39 9.14 10.93 16.74
CA LEU A 39 9.25 12.00 17.72
C LEU A 39 8.01 12.06 18.64
N ARG A 40 6.81 11.88 18.08
CA ARG A 40 5.54 11.83 18.84
C ARG A 40 5.51 10.70 19.87
N LEU A 41 6.23 9.60 19.64
CA LEU A 41 6.26 8.45 20.56
C LEU A 41 7.20 8.67 21.76
N THR A 42 8.07 9.67 21.72
CA THR A 42 9.09 9.88 22.78
C THR A 42 8.51 10.49 24.05
N CYS A 43 7.64 11.50 23.96
CA CYS A 43 7.01 12.13 25.11
C CYS A 43 5.75 12.92 24.74
N ARG A 44 4.89 13.19 25.73
CA ARG A 44 3.63 13.96 25.54
C ARG A 44 3.85 15.36 24.99
N PHE A 45 4.93 16.04 25.39
CA PHE A 45 5.26 17.38 24.90
C PHE A 45 5.51 17.36 23.38
N LEU A 46 6.37 16.46 22.91
CA LEU A 46 6.66 16.33 21.49
C LEU A 46 5.46 15.78 20.72
N ALA A 47 4.65 14.89 21.31
CA ALA A 47 3.40 14.43 20.72
C ALA A 47 2.40 15.58 20.44
N ASP A 48 2.31 16.57 21.34
CA ASP A 48 1.45 17.74 21.16
C ASP A 48 2.00 18.73 20.13
N LYS A 49 3.32 18.98 20.16
CA LYS A 49 3.96 20.00 19.32
C LYS A 49 4.29 19.55 17.90
N SER A 50 4.53 18.27 17.68
CA SER A 50 4.92 17.76 16.36
C SER A 50 3.71 17.29 15.56
N GLN A 51 3.11 18.24 14.82
CA GLN A 51 1.92 17.98 14.01
C GLN A 51 2.26 17.18 12.75
N LEU A 52 1.52 16.10 12.51
CA LEU A 52 1.66 15.31 11.28
C LEU A 52 1.12 16.10 10.08
N ARG A 53 1.86 16.06 8.97
CA ARG A 53 1.48 16.72 7.73
C ARG A 53 0.77 15.72 6.81
N LEU A 54 -0.45 15.37 7.16
CA LEU A 54 -1.28 14.48 6.37
C LEU A 54 -2.08 15.34 5.37
N ARG A 55 -1.74 15.25 4.09
CA ARG A 55 -2.50 15.88 3.00
C ARG A 55 -3.21 14.88 2.10
N ARG A 56 -2.78 13.62 2.15
CA ARG A 56 -3.26 12.53 1.31
C ARG A 56 -3.64 11.36 2.18
N VAL A 57 -4.70 10.66 1.81
CA VAL A 57 -5.10 9.38 2.38
C VAL A 57 -5.27 8.36 1.26
N PHE A 58 -5.21 7.09 1.62
CA PHE A 58 -5.26 5.98 0.68
C PHE A 58 -6.54 5.18 0.87
N ILE A 59 -7.05 4.63 -0.23
CA ILE A 59 -8.13 3.65 -0.25
C ILE A 59 -7.65 2.49 -1.10
N SER A 60 -7.80 1.29 -0.58
CA SER A 60 -7.74 0.05 -1.33
C SER A 60 -8.72 -0.93 -0.66
N PRO A 61 -9.02 -2.06 -1.31
CA PRO A 61 -9.67 -3.20 -0.67
C PRO A 61 -8.83 -3.89 0.43
N SER A 62 -8.33 -3.12 1.40
CA SER A 62 -7.52 -3.58 2.53
C SER A 62 -7.99 -2.98 3.86
N LEU A 63 -8.13 -3.82 4.88
CA LEU A 63 -8.50 -3.38 6.23
C LEU A 63 -7.59 -2.26 6.75
N HIS A 64 -6.28 -2.34 6.53
CA HIS A 64 -5.34 -1.31 6.99
C HIS A 64 -5.56 0.05 6.34
N ASP A 65 -5.89 0.08 5.05
CA ASP A 65 -6.17 1.33 4.34
C ASP A 65 -7.51 1.91 4.79
N LEU A 66 -8.54 1.06 4.94
CA LEU A 66 -9.86 1.48 5.41
C LEU A 66 -9.84 1.99 6.85
N ASP A 67 -9.13 1.31 7.76
CA ASP A 67 -8.97 1.70 9.17
C ASP A 67 -8.21 3.03 9.29
N ALA A 68 -7.12 3.17 8.54
CA ALA A 68 -6.35 4.42 8.53
C ALA A 68 -7.21 5.58 8.00
N LEU A 69 -7.98 5.35 6.94
CA LEU A 69 -8.90 6.35 6.40
C LEU A 69 -9.96 6.75 7.43
N ARG A 70 -10.62 5.77 8.07
CA ARG A 70 -11.67 6.01 9.07
C ARG A 70 -11.10 6.77 10.27
N GLY A 71 -9.96 6.32 10.78
CA GLY A 71 -9.26 6.97 11.88
C GLY A 71 -8.90 8.42 11.58
N ILE A 72 -8.49 8.75 10.35
CA ILE A 72 -8.21 10.13 9.94
C ILE A 72 -9.51 10.94 9.79
N ALA A 73 -10.56 10.36 9.20
CA ALA A 73 -11.87 10.99 9.00
C ALA A 73 -12.60 11.32 10.32
N ASP A 74 -12.36 10.52 11.35
CA ASP A 74 -12.93 10.71 12.69
C ASP A 74 -12.09 11.61 13.58
N HIS A 75 -10.85 11.91 13.18
CA HIS A 75 -9.95 12.72 13.96
C HIS A 75 -10.23 14.23 13.78
N ASP A 76 -10.54 14.92 14.89
CA ASP A 76 -10.93 16.34 14.91
C ASP A 76 -9.93 17.28 14.22
N LYS A 77 -8.62 17.03 14.36
CA LYS A 77 -7.58 17.85 13.71
C LYS A 77 -7.24 17.39 12.28
N PHE A 78 -6.90 16.12 12.09
CA PHE A 78 -6.32 15.63 10.83
C PHE A 78 -7.28 15.61 9.65
N ARG A 79 -8.59 15.38 9.87
CA ARG A 79 -9.58 15.39 8.77
C ARG A 79 -9.59 16.71 7.98
N HIS A 80 -9.27 17.83 8.64
CA HIS A 80 -9.25 19.15 8.03
C HIS A 80 -8.00 19.40 7.18
N GLY A 81 -6.99 18.53 7.24
CA GLY A 81 -5.75 18.65 6.46
C GLY A 81 -5.76 17.88 5.15
N ILE A 82 -6.72 16.97 4.96
CA ILE A 82 -6.78 16.09 3.80
C ILE A 82 -7.27 16.87 2.57
N GLU A 83 -6.46 16.84 1.52
CA GLU A 83 -6.71 17.51 0.24
C GLU A 83 -6.91 16.52 -0.91
N GLU A 84 -6.42 15.29 -0.76
CA GLU A 84 -6.46 14.27 -1.81
C GLU A 84 -6.73 12.87 -1.24
N ILE A 85 -7.56 12.09 -1.96
CA ILE A 85 -7.69 10.64 -1.80
C ILE A 85 -6.96 9.98 -2.97
N ILE A 86 -6.12 9.00 -2.68
CA ILE A 86 -5.51 8.12 -3.68
C ILE A 86 -6.18 6.75 -3.54
N TRP A 87 -6.90 6.34 -4.57
CA TRP A 87 -7.48 5.01 -4.67
C TRP A 87 -6.51 4.09 -5.40
N ASP A 88 -5.98 3.09 -4.70
CA ASP A 88 -5.26 1.98 -5.32
C ASP A 88 -6.28 0.98 -5.87
N ASP A 89 -6.36 0.95 -7.20
CA ASP A 89 -7.28 0.12 -7.96
C ASP A 89 -6.66 -1.23 -8.35
N ALA A 90 -5.44 -1.51 -7.86
CA ALA A 90 -4.82 -2.81 -8.01
C ALA A 90 -5.43 -3.79 -7.02
N THR A 91 -5.91 -4.94 -7.51
CA THR A 91 -6.45 -6.02 -6.70
C THR A 91 -5.55 -7.24 -6.79
N PHE A 92 -5.41 -7.96 -5.66
CA PHE A 92 -4.78 -9.28 -5.69
C PHE A 92 -5.65 -10.25 -6.46
N LYS A 93 -5.07 -10.98 -7.42
CA LYS A 93 -5.81 -11.95 -8.25
C LYS A 93 -6.20 -13.16 -7.41
N SER A 94 -7.41 -13.67 -7.64
CA SER A 94 -7.87 -14.88 -6.97
C SER A 94 -7.10 -16.10 -7.48
N ILE A 95 -7.01 -17.12 -6.63
CA ILE A 95 -6.32 -18.37 -7.00
C ILE A 95 -7.04 -19.05 -8.18
N GLN A 96 -8.37 -18.95 -8.21
CA GLN A 96 -9.24 -19.54 -9.24
C GLN A 96 -9.07 -18.87 -10.61
N SER A 97 -8.83 -17.55 -10.67
CA SER A 97 -8.68 -16.85 -11.95
C SER A 97 -7.44 -17.28 -12.74
N HIS A 98 -6.44 -17.87 -12.07
CA HIS A 98 -5.17 -18.26 -12.70
C HIS A 98 -5.17 -19.66 -13.32
N GLU A 99 -6.16 -20.51 -13.03
CA GLU A 99 -6.32 -21.81 -13.67
C GLU A 99 -6.94 -21.69 -15.08
N GLU A 100 -7.66 -20.60 -15.36
CA GLU A 100 -8.43 -20.39 -16.60
C GLU A 100 -7.77 -19.42 -17.61
N GLU A 101 -6.90 -18.51 -17.16
CA GLU A 101 -6.53 -17.29 -17.95
C GLU A 101 -5.19 -17.36 -18.73
N TYR A 102 -4.38 -18.42 -18.64
CA TYR A 102 -3.07 -18.46 -19.33
C TYR A 102 -2.86 -19.67 -20.26
N PRO A 103 -2.97 -19.48 -21.59
CA PRO A 103 -2.40 -20.38 -22.58
C PRO A 103 -0.87 -20.36 -22.47
N TYR A 104 -0.32 -21.33 -21.75
CA TYR A 104 1.00 -22.00 -21.82
C TYR A 104 2.29 -21.38 -22.42
N ASP A 105 2.39 -20.14 -22.90
CA ASP A 105 3.54 -19.75 -23.75
C ASP A 105 4.31 -18.47 -23.35
N TRP A 106 4.05 -17.86 -22.19
CA TRP A 106 4.71 -16.58 -21.85
C TRP A 106 6.06 -16.68 -21.10
N ILE A 107 6.44 -17.83 -20.52
CA ILE A 107 7.73 -17.95 -19.82
C ILE A 107 8.28 -19.38 -19.97
N SER A 108 8.74 -19.74 -21.17
CA SER A 108 9.67 -20.85 -21.29
C SER A 108 11.06 -20.40 -20.85
N SER A 109 11.76 -21.29 -20.13
CA SER A 109 13.20 -21.27 -19.81
C SER A 109 13.63 -20.53 -18.54
N THR A 110 13.25 -21.08 -17.38
CA THR A 110 14.23 -21.64 -16.43
C THR A 110 13.49 -22.53 -15.44
N GLU A 111 13.39 -23.81 -15.79
CA GLU A 111 13.26 -24.90 -14.82
C GLU A 111 14.53 -24.89 -13.96
N GLU A 112 14.55 -24.04 -12.95
CA GLU A 112 15.28 -24.34 -11.73
C GLU A 112 14.22 -24.92 -10.79
N GLU A 113 14.00 -26.22 -10.99
CA GLU A 113 13.59 -27.17 -9.96
C GLU A 113 14.64 -27.08 -8.86
N ASP A 114 14.29 -26.59 -7.68
CA ASP A 114 15.08 -26.75 -6.46
C ASP A 114 14.27 -26.17 -5.29
N GLU A 115 13.24 -26.87 -4.84
CA GLU A 115 12.84 -26.86 -3.43
C GLU A 115 12.48 -28.31 -3.07
N GLU A 116 13.18 -28.87 -2.09
CA GLU A 116 12.93 -30.22 -1.57
C GLU A 116 11.44 -30.36 -1.22
N GLU A 117 10.76 -31.32 -1.88
CA GLU A 117 9.38 -31.68 -1.61
C GLU A 117 9.32 -32.35 -0.23
N ASP A 118 8.92 -31.58 0.78
CA ASP A 118 8.40 -32.15 2.02
C ASP A 118 7.00 -32.69 1.69
N ASP A 119 6.88 -34.01 1.55
CA ASP A 119 5.74 -34.79 1.03
C ASP A 119 4.41 -34.58 1.79
N ASP A 120 4.43 -33.83 2.91
CA ASP A 120 3.30 -33.66 3.83
C ASP A 120 2.62 -32.26 3.75
N GLU A 121 3.12 -31.29 2.95
CA GLU A 121 2.50 -29.96 2.81
C GLU A 121 2.01 -29.63 1.38
N GLU A 122 0.93 -28.84 1.30
CA GLU A 122 0.31 -28.45 0.02
C GLU A 122 1.31 -27.65 -0.87
N PRO A 123 1.49 -28.06 -2.14
CA PRO A 123 2.49 -27.46 -3.01
C PRO A 123 2.16 -26.02 -3.37
N VAL A 124 3.18 -25.17 -3.49
CA VAL A 124 3.03 -23.78 -3.94
C VAL A 124 2.57 -23.78 -5.41
N PRO A 125 1.46 -23.11 -5.76
CA PRO A 125 0.99 -23.10 -7.14
C PRO A 125 2.04 -22.54 -8.11
N GLY A 126 2.27 -23.25 -9.22
CA GLY A 126 3.29 -22.87 -10.20
C GLY A 126 3.08 -21.48 -10.82
N TRP A 127 1.84 -20.99 -10.93
CA TRP A 127 1.57 -19.61 -11.37
C TRP A 127 2.10 -18.58 -10.36
N PHE A 128 1.96 -18.83 -9.05
CA PHE A 128 2.40 -17.93 -8.00
C PHE A 128 3.92 -17.83 -8.00
N ALA A 129 4.59 -18.99 -8.00
CA ALA A 129 6.05 -19.07 -8.09
C ALA A 129 6.58 -18.33 -9.33
N ARG A 130 5.98 -18.55 -10.51
CA ARG A 130 6.37 -17.87 -11.76
C ARG A 130 6.22 -16.34 -11.67
N LEU A 131 5.11 -15.83 -11.15
CA LEU A 131 4.88 -14.38 -11.04
C LEU A 131 5.77 -13.72 -9.98
N CYS A 132 6.07 -14.41 -8.88
CA CYS A 132 7.07 -13.97 -7.91
C CYS A 132 8.46 -13.91 -8.54
N LYS A 133 8.91 -14.97 -9.23
CA LYS A 133 10.18 -15.00 -9.98
C LYS A 133 10.25 -13.85 -10.99
N PHE A 134 9.16 -13.57 -11.72
CA PHE A 134 9.09 -12.44 -12.64
C PHE A 134 9.26 -11.09 -11.91
N SER A 135 8.60 -10.91 -10.77
CA SER A 135 8.71 -9.69 -9.95
C SER A 135 10.14 -9.48 -9.42
N ILE A 136 10.81 -10.55 -8.98
CA ILE A 136 12.23 -10.55 -8.60
C ILE A 136 13.13 -10.17 -9.77
N THR A 137 12.90 -10.73 -10.96
CA THR A 137 13.67 -10.40 -12.17
C THR A 137 13.56 -8.92 -12.51
N ARG A 138 12.36 -8.33 -12.42
CA ARG A 138 12.17 -6.88 -12.63
C ARG A 138 12.88 -6.04 -11.58
N LEU A 139 12.85 -6.44 -10.31
CA LEU A 139 13.60 -5.78 -9.24
C LEU A 139 15.11 -5.81 -9.54
N LYS A 140 15.67 -6.98 -9.84
CA LYS A 140 17.10 -7.14 -10.19
C LYS A 140 17.48 -6.26 -11.39
N ALA A 141 16.66 -6.21 -12.43
CA ALA A 141 16.89 -5.36 -13.59
C ALA A 141 16.95 -3.85 -13.22
N ARG A 142 16.22 -3.41 -12.20
CA ARG A 142 16.26 -2.03 -11.70
C ARG A 142 17.45 -1.74 -10.80
N MET A 143 17.93 -2.76 -10.08
CA MET A 143 19.16 -2.68 -9.28
C MET A 143 20.42 -2.67 -10.15
N ASN A 144 20.34 -3.12 -11.41
CA ASN A 144 21.46 -3.08 -12.34
C ASN A 144 21.94 -1.63 -12.58
N GLY A 145 23.10 -1.28 -12.02
CA GLY A 145 23.67 0.06 -12.06
C GLY A 145 24.76 0.28 -11.01
N ALA A 146 25.07 1.54 -10.70
CA ALA A 146 25.98 1.89 -9.61
C ALA A 146 25.35 1.53 -8.24
N LYS A 147 26.14 1.01 -7.29
CA LYS A 147 25.70 0.71 -5.92
C LYS A 147 25.21 1.99 -5.23
N ARG A 148 23.90 2.18 -5.20
CA ARG A 148 23.24 3.26 -4.45
C ARG A 148 22.76 2.73 -3.10
N PRO A 149 22.66 3.56 -2.05
CA PRO A 149 22.20 3.11 -0.74
C PRO A 149 20.85 2.37 -0.79
N ASP A 150 19.93 2.81 -1.65
CA ASP A 150 18.62 2.17 -1.85
C ASP A 150 18.72 0.77 -2.48
N THR A 151 19.65 0.56 -3.42
CA THR A 151 19.90 -0.78 -3.99
C THR A 151 20.50 -1.76 -2.98
N ILE A 152 21.27 -1.27 -2.00
CA ILE A 152 21.85 -2.12 -0.94
C ILE A 152 20.74 -2.62 -0.02
N ILE A 153 19.85 -1.73 0.42
CA ILE A 153 18.72 -2.08 1.29
C ILE A 153 17.80 -3.11 0.61
N ARG A 154 17.53 -2.94 -0.69
CA ARG A 154 16.68 -3.87 -1.46
C ARG A 154 17.33 -5.22 -1.68
N GLN A 155 18.65 -5.25 -1.89
CA GLN A 155 19.38 -6.50 -1.99
C GLN A 155 19.36 -7.23 -0.64
N GLU A 156 19.54 -6.52 0.47
CA GLU A 156 19.43 -7.08 1.82
C GLU A 156 18.02 -7.63 2.09
N GLU A 157 16.96 -6.91 1.69
CA GLU A 157 15.58 -7.39 1.83
C GLU A 157 15.30 -8.62 0.96
N LEU A 158 15.88 -8.69 -0.24
CA LEU A 158 15.78 -9.86 -1.11
C LEU A 158 16.58 -11.06 -0.58
N ASP A 159 17.77 -10.82 -0.02
CA ASP A 159 18.62 -11.87 0.56
C ASP A 159 18.00 -12.46 1.83
N ASN A 160 17.20 -11.67 2.55
CA ASN A 160 16.41 -12.08 3.71
C ASN A 160 14.93 -12.33 3.37
N ALA A 161 14.60 -12.53 2.09
CA ALA A 161 13.24 -12.80 1.68
C ALA A 161 12.73 -14.12 2.29
N MET A 162 11.45 -14.14 2.67
CA MET A 162 10.81 -15.36 3.13
C MET A 162 10.65 -16.35 1.96
N SER A 163 10.45 -17.63 2.28
CA SER A 163 10.24 -18.65 1.25
C SER A 163 9.00 -18.36 0.40
N LEU A 164 8.95 -18.91 -0.83
CA LEU A 164 7.76 -18.81 -1.68
C LEU A 164 6.53 -19.45 -1.00
N ARG A 165 6.75 -20.48 -0.19
CA ARG A 165 5.69 -21.15 0.58
C ARG A 165 5.10 -20.26 1.67
N GLU A 166 5.95 -19.65 2.50
CA GLU A 166 5.49 -18.69 3.53
C GLU A 166 4.81 -17.48 2.89
N SER A 167 5.39 -16.98 1.80
CA SER A 167 4.81 -15.93 1.00
C SER A 167 3.42 -16.31 0.47
N PHE A 168 3.25 -17.52 -0.04
CA PHE A 168 1.95 -17.95 -0.55
C PHE A 168 0.90 -18.00 0.56
N LYS A 169 1.25 -18.50 1.76
CA LYS A 169 0.37 -18.49 2.94
C LYS A 169 -0.10 -17.07 3.29
N HIS A 170 0.82 -16.10 3.27
CA HIS A 170 0.46 -14.68 3.49
C HIS A 170 -0.41 -14.10 2.37
N TYR A 171 -0.10 -14.42 1.12
CA TYR A 171 -0.85 -13.96 -0.04
C TYR A 171 -2.31 -14.45 -0.01
N GLN A 172 -2.55 -15.71 0.37
CA GLN A 172 -3.90 -16.27 0.51
C GLN A 172 -4.75 -15.48 1.51
N VAL A 173 -4.16 -15.10 2.65
CA VAL A 173 -4.85 -14.28 3.66
C VAL A 173 -5.23 -12.90 3.09
N LEU A 174 -4.32 -12.25 2.36
CA LEU A 174 -4.58 -10.95 1.74
C LEU A 174 -5.69 -11.03 0.68
N VAL A 175 -5.68 -12.06 -0.16
CA VAL A 175 -6.74 -12.30 -1.16
C VAL A 175 -8.09 -12.50 -0.49
N GLN A 176 -8.17 -13.33 0.56
CA GLN A 176 -9.42 -13.57 1.26
C GLN A 176 -9.97 -12.29 1.90
N GLN A 177 -9.12 -11.55 2.62
CA GLN A 177 -9.52 -10.28 3.25
C GLN A 177 -10.03 -9.26 2.23
N GLN A 178 -9.35 -9.17 1.08
CA GLN A 178 -9.78 -8.33 -0.02
C GLN A 178 -11.15 -8.76 -0.55
N GLN A 179 -11.36 -10.05 -0.79
CA GLN A 179 -12.65 -10.57 -1.27
C GLN A 179 -13.78 -10.27 -0.29
N ASP A 180 -13.55 -10.44 1.01
CA ASP A 180 -14.53 -10.14 2.04
C ASP A 180 -14.93 -8.65 2.01
N ILE A 181 -13.94 -7.74 1.87
CA ILE A 181 -14.16 -6.29 1.76
C ILE A 181 -14.98 -5.93 0.53
N LEU A 182 -14.62 -6.50 -0.62
CA LEU A 182 -15.30 -6.25 -1.90
C LEU A 182 -16.74 -6.78 -1.86
N GLN A 183 -16.96 -7.96 -1.27
CA GLN A 183 -18.29 -8.57 -1.14
C GLN A 183 -19.25 -7.69 -0.34
N ILE A 184 -18.77 -7.07 0.75
CA ILE A 184 -19.59 -6.16 1.58
C ILE A 184 -19.51 -4.71 1.11
N ARG A 185 -18.73 -4.40 0.07
CA ARG A 185 -18.50 -3.05 -0.49
C ARG A 185 -18.01 -2.03 0.55
N ALA A 186 -17.17 -2.48 1.48
CA ALA A 186 -16.69 -1.64 2.59
C ALA A 186 -15.76 -0.51 2.11
N ASP A 187 -15.03 -0.74 1.02
CA ASP A 187 -14.19 0.26 0.33
C ASP A 187 -15.03 1.40 -0.26
N GLU A 188 -16.15 1.06 -0.89
CA GLU A 188 -17.10 2.03 -1.41
C GLU A 188 -17.71 2.90 -0.30
N ASP A 189 -18.14 2.27 0.78
CA ASP A 189 -18.70 2.97 1.94
C ASP A 189 -17.66 3.83 2.66
N ALA A 190 -16.39 3.40 2.67
CA ALA A 190 -15.28 4.22 3.15
C ALA A 190 -15.06 5.46 2.29
N PHE A 191 -15.15 5.33 0.97
CA PHE A 191 -15.03 6.47 0.09
C PHE A 191 -16.16 7.47 0.27
N ARG A 192 -17.42 7.03 0.31
CA ARG A 192 -18.56 7.92 0.62
C ARG A 192 -18.37 8.64 1.95
N TYR A 193 -17.95 7.90 2.97
CA TYR A 193 -17.69 8.47 4.28
C TYR A 193 -16.60 9.54 4.22
N ALA A 194 -15.48 9.26 3.55
CA ALA A 194 -14.38 10.19 3.37
C ALA A 194 -14.82 11.49 2.68
N LEU A 195 -15.64 11.41 1.62
CA LEU A 195 -16.17 12.58 0.91
C LEU A 195 -16.95 13.53 1.83
N GLN A 196 -17.70 12.99 2.79
CA GLN A 196 -18.48 13.77 3.75
C GLN A 196 -17.61 14.36 4.87
N ARG A 197 -16.49 13.71 5.20
CA ARG A 197 -15.70 14.00 6.40
C ARG A 197 -14.48 14.87 6.16
N PHE A 198 -14.01 14.99 4.92
CA PHE A 198 -12.83 15.79 4.56
C PHE A 198 -13.22 17.13 3.93
N PRO A 199 -13.33 18.22 4.73
CA PRO A 199 -13.85 19.50 4.25
C PRO A 199 -12.93 20.22 3.25
N ARG A 200 -11.65 19.84 3.15
CA ARG A 200 -10.68 20.42 2.21
C ARG A 200 -10.34 19.50 1.05
N LEU A 201 -11.03 18.37 0.93
CA LEU A 201 -10.81 17.43 -0.14
C LEU A 201 -11.15 18.08 -1.48
N LYS A 202 -10.16 18.12 -2.37
CA LYS A 202 -10.29 18.73 -3.70
C LYS A 202 -9.92 17.79 -4.84
N ARG A 203 -9.17 16.72 -4.56
CA ARG A 203 -8.68 15.77 -5.57
C ARG A 203 -8.96 14.32 -5.20
N VAL A 204 -9.32 13.52 -6.20
CA VAL A 204 -9.29 12.06 -6.12
C VAL A 204 -8.44 11.54 -7.28
N THR A 205 -7.45 10.71 -6.95
CA THR A 205 -6.56 10.05 -7.92
C THR A 205 -6.82 8.55 -7.87
N VAL A 206 -7.15 7.93 -9.00
CA VAL A 206 -7.27 6.47 -9.11
C VAL A 206 -6.02 5.94 -9.78
N THR A 207 -5.35 4.95 -9.18
CA THR A 207 -4.11 4.41 -9.73
C THR A 207 -4.11 2.88 -9.65
N PRO A 208 -3.79 2.17 -10.74
CA PRO A 208 -3.63 0.70 -10.72
C PRO A 208 -2.19 0.27 -10.36
N ALA A 209 -1.35 1.19 -9.88
CA ALA A 209 0.10 1.00 -9.81
C ALA A 209 0.69 1.34 -8.44
N ALA A 210 -0.11 1.37 -7.36
CA ALA A 210 0.42 1.73 -6.03
C ALA A 210 1.55 0.80 -5.57
N HIS A 211 1.44 -0.50 -5.89
CA HIS A 211 2.45 -1.51 -5.60
C HIS A 211 3.76 -1.35 -6.41
N GLY A 212 3.77 -0.57 -7.49
CA GLY A 212 4.99 -0.26 -8.26
C GLY A 212 5.77 -1.51 -8.69
N PHE A 213 6.93 -1.71 -8.08
CA PHE A 213 7.74 -2.93 -8.21
C PHE A 213 7.94 -3.57 -6.84
N LEU A 214 8.37 -4.84 -6.81
CA LEU A 214 8.74 -5.52 -5.58
C LEU A 214 9.74 -4.68 -4.76
N PHE A 215 9.40 -4.41 -3.50
CA PHE A 215 10.15 -3.54 -2.56
C PHE A 215 10.32 -2.06 -3.01
N GLU A 216 9.61 -1.64 -4.06
CA GLU A 216 9.61 -0.26 -4.58
C GLU A 216 8.17 0.18 -4.93
N PRO A 217 7.29 0.35 -3.93
CA PRO A 217 5.93 0.81 -4.19
C PRO A 217 5.93 2.27 -4.68
N LEU A 218 5.02 2.58 -5.61
CA LEU A 218 4.75 3.96 -6.03
C LEU A 218 4.13 4.76 -4.87
N TYR A 219 3.22 4.10 -4.15
CA TYR A 219 2.62 4.64 -2.93
C TYR A 219 2.80 3.66 -1.80
N GLU A 220 3.50 4.09 -0.76
CA GLU A 220 3.50 3.37 0.52
C GLU A 220 2.15 3.56 1.23
N THR A 221 1.14 2.81 0.82
CA THR A 221 -0.17 2.77 1.51
C THR A 221 -0.01 2.11 2.88
N PRO A 222 -0.90 2.37 3.85
CA PRO A 222 -0.94 1.61 5.10
C PRO A 222 -0.90 0.09 4.90
N MET A 223 -1.60 -0.45 3.89
CA MET A 223 -1.53 -1.87 3.53
C MET A 223 -0.13 -2.31 3.13
N ILE A 224 0.49 -1.61 2.17
CA ILE A 224 1.83 -1.96 1.66
C ILE A 224 2.88 -1.85 2.77
N ARG A 225 2.79 -0.84 3.65
CA ARG A 225 3.69 -0.70 4.80
C ARG A 225 3.54 -1.81 5.84
N ASN A 226 2.41 -2.50 5.86
CA ASN A 226 2.16 -3.59 6.81
C ASN A 226 2.50 -4.96 6.23
N LEU A 227 2.97 -5.03 4.98
CA LEU A 227 3.48 -6.28 4.41
C LEU A 227 4.71 -6.74 5.21
N PRO A 228 4.88 -8.07 5.41
CA PRO A 228 6.06 -8.58 6.08
C PRO A 228 7.35 -8.19 5.35
N TYR A 229 8.44 -8.00 6.11
CA TYR A 229 9.76 -7.76 5.53
C TYR A 229 10.18 -8.94 4.66
N GLY A 230 10.64 -8.67 3.43
CA GLY A 230 11.05 -9.73 2.50
C GLY A 230 9.89 -10.55 1.90
N PHE A 231 8.64 -10.08 2.01
CA PHE A 231 7.47 -10.75 1.45
C PHE A 231 7.51 -10.79 -0.09
N LEU A 232 7.49 -11.98 -0.68
CA LEU A 232 7.47 -12.18 -2.13
C LEU A 232 6.04 -12.35 -2.61
N TYR A 233 5.58 -11.52 -3.54
CA TYR A 233 4.23 -11.66 -4.08
C TYR A 233 4.15 -11.23 -5.53
N PRO A 234 3.18 -11.76 -6.30
CA PRO A 234 2.83 -11.25 -7.61
C PRO A 234 2.40 -9.79 -7.49
N ILE A 235 3.15 -8.87 -8.10
CA ILE A 235 2.76 -7.45 -8.09
C ILE A 235 1.41 -7.31 -8.81
N PRO A 236 0.35 -6.88 -8.12
CA PRO A 236 -0.96 -6.77 -8.72
C PRO A 236 -0.91 -5.68 -9.81
N ARG A 237 -1.52 -5.98 -10.95
CA ARG A 237 -1.74 -5.01 -12.02
C ARG A 237 -3.24 -4.78 -12.10
N GLY A 238 -3.69 -3.57 -11.76
CA GLY A 238 -5.11 -3.24 -11.76
C GLY A 238 -5.69 -3.26 -13.17
N TRP A 239 -5.29 -2.31 -14.01
CA TRP A 239 -5.87 -2.14 -15.34
C TRP A 239 -5.11 -2.94 -16.40
N PRO A 240 -5.80 -3.46 -17.43
CA PRO A 240 -5.17 -4.01 -18.61
C PRO A 240 -4.15 -3.04 -19.19
N ALA A 241 -2.88 -3.45 -19.20
CA ALA A 241 -1.86 -2.77 -19.96
C ALA A 241 -1.73 -3.50 -21.30
N ALA A 242 -1.69 -2.75 -22.40
CA ALA A 242 -1.39 -3.33 -23.71
C ALA A 242 -0.05 -4.06 -23.62
N ASP A 243 -0.08 -5.38 -23.78
CA ASP A 243 1.14 -6.16 -23.87
C ASP A 243 1.86 -5.79 -25.17
N ASN A 244 3.17 -5.58 -25.07
CA ASN A 244 3.98 -5.15 -26.22
C ASN A 244 4.04 -6.21 -27.35
N ASN A 245 3.55 -7.44 -27.13
CA ASN A 245 3.72 -8.58 -28.03
C ASN A 245 2.47 -9.45 -28.24
N LEU A 246 1.32 -9.11 -27.66
CA LEU A 246 0.04 -9.74 -28.04
C LEU A 246 -0.70 -8.74 -28.91
N ASP A 247 -1.28 -9.23 -30.00
CA ASP A 247 -2.29 -8.49 -30.75
C ASP A 247 -3.21 -7.81 -29.74
N ARG A 248 -3.38 -6.49 -29.88
CA ARG A 248 -4.23 -5.68 -29.01
C ARG A 248 -5.54 -6.43 -28.80
N GLU A 249 -5.68 -7.14 -27.68
CA GLU A 249 -6.96 -7.71 -27.32
C GLU A 249 -7.88 -6.51 -27.24
N ILE A 250 -8.80 -6.45 -28.19
CA ILE A 250 -9.70 -5.32 -28.34
C ILE A 250 -10.47 -5.32 -27.03
N ALA A 251 -10.22 -4.31 -26.19
CA ALA A 251 -10.95 -4.14 -24.95
C ALA A 251 -12.43 -4.35 -25.24
N ALA A 252 -13.05 -5.30 -24.54
CA ALA A 252 -14.42 -5.64 -24.81
C ALA A 252 -15.30 -4.38 -24.75
N PRO A 253 -16.37 -4.31 -25.56
CA PRO A 253 -17.28 -3.19 -25.51
C PRO A 253 -17.74 -2.92 -24.07
N TRP A 254 -17.70 -1.65 -23.66
CA TRP A 254 -18.14 -1.24 -22.32
C TRP A 254 -19.66 -1.40 -22.14
N ASP A 255 -20.40 -1.45 -23.25
CA ASP A 255 -21.84 -1.62 -23.34
C ASP A 255 -22.25 -2.62 -24.43
N GLY A 256 -23.51 -3.07 -24.39
CA GLY A 256 -24.08 -4.04 -25.32
C GLY A 256 -24.03 -5.49 -24.83
N ASP A 257 -24.55 -6.40 -25.68
CA ASP A 257 -24.75 -7.82 -25.33
C ASP A 257 -23.44 -8.59 -25.05
N ASN A 258 -22.30 -8.05 -25.49
CA ASN A 258 -20.98 -8.64 -25.30
C ASN A 258 -20.20 -8.01 -24.13
N ALA A 259 -20.79 -7.08 -23.37
CA ALA A 259 -20.11 -6.43 -22.25
C ALA A 259 -20.08 -7.36 -21.03
N SER A 260 -18.89 -7.78 -20.61
CA SER A 260 -18.72 -8.60 -19.41
C SER A 260 -18.60 -7.74 -18.16
N GLU A 261 -19.49 -7.94 -17.18
CA GLU A 261 -19.35 -7.30 -15.87
C GLU A 261 -18.09 -7.77 -15.13
N VAL A 262 -17.62 -9.00 -15.39
CA VAL A 262 -16.38 -9.53 -14.83
C VAL A 262 -15.16 -8.77 -15.37
N GLU A 263 -15.15 -8.43 -16.65
CA GLU A 263 -14.06 -7.62 -17.23
C GLU A 263 -14.11 -6.18 -16.69
N LYS A 264 -15.30 -5.59 -16.56
CA LYS A 264 -15.44 -4.24 -15.99
C LYS A 264 -14.94 -4.16 -14.54
N GLU A 265 -14.94 -5.26 -13.81
CA GLU A 265 -14.43 -5.34 -12.44
C GLU A 265 -12.92 -5.10 -12.35
N GLN A 266 -12.19 -5.20 -13.46
CA GLN A 266 -10.78 -4.80 -13.53
C GLN A 266 -10.57 -3.28 -13.31
N TRP A 267 -11.65 -2.49 -13.43
CA TRP A 267 -11.68 -1.05 -13.15
C TRP A 267 -12.60 -0.72 -11.97
N HIS A 268 -12.70 -1.61 -10.99
CA HIS A 268 -13.62 -1.51 -9.84
C HIS A 268 -13.64 -0.13 -9.16
N GLY A 269 -12.50 0.30 -8.63
CA GLY A 269 -12.32 1.58 -7.95
C GLY A 269 -12.56 2.76 -8.88
N PHE A 270 -12.08 2.69 -10.13
CA PHE A 270 -12.41 3.70 -11.13
C PHE A 270 -13.93 3.84 -11.33
N ARG A 271 -14.66 2.73 -11.50
CA ARG A 271 -16.13 2.73 -11.66
C ARG A 271 -16.82 3.31 -10.44
N ILE A 272 -16.39 2.92 -9.24
CA ILE A 272 -16.92 3.45 -7.98
C ILE A 272 -16.73 4.96 -7.89
N VAL A 273 -15.50 5.42 -8.06
CA VAL A 273 -15.13 6.84 -7.93
C VAL A 273 -15.92 7.67 -8.93
N MET A 274 -15.97 7.25 -10.20
CA MET A 274 -16.67 7.98 -11.24
C MET A 274 -18.19 8.03 -11.00
N ARG A 275 -18.80 6.91 -10.56
CA ARG A 275 -20.22 6.85 -10.25
C ARG A 275 -20.58 7.76 -9.06
N ILE A 276 -19.84 7.68 -7.96
CA ILE A 276 -20.13 8.44 -6.74
C ILE A 276 -19.90 9.94 -6.97
N LEU A 277 -18.81 10.32 -7.62
CA LEU A 277 -18.55 11.73 -7.97
C LEU A 277 -19.50 12.30 -9.04
N ALA A 278 -20.32 11.47 -9.68
CA ALA A 278 -21.37 11.95 -10.58
C ALA A 278 -22.72 12.11 -9.87
N GLN A 279 -22.96 11.38 -8.79
CA GLN A 279 -24.27 11.26 -8.14
C GLN A 279 -24.37 12.03 -6.83
N GLU A 280 -23.27 12.18 -6.10
CA GLU A 280 -23.28 12.72 -4.74
C GLU A 280 -22.72 14.15 -4.69
N GLN A 281 -23.23 14.97 -3.77
CA GLN A 281 -22.71 16.32 -3.56
C GLN A 281 -21.32 16.25 -2.90
N HIS A 282 -20.32 16.86 -3.52
CA HIS A 282 -18.94 16.87 -3.03
C HIS A 282 -18.21 18.18 -3.36
N HIS A 283 -17.02 18.36 -2.76
CA HIS A 283 -16.14 19.51 -3.00
C HIS A 283 -14.94 19.18 -3.91
N VAL A 284 -14.88 17.94 -4.44
CA VAL A 284 -13.81 17.50 -5.35
C VAL A 284 -13.90 18.28 -6.67
N SER A 285 -12.81 18.95 -7.03
CA SER A 285 -12.67 19.76 -8.25
C SER A 285 -11.67 19.16 -9.25
N GLU A 286 -10.79 18.26 -8.81
CA GLU A 286 -9.73 17.66 -9.61
C GLU A 286 -9.89 16.13 -9.66
N ARG A 287 -9.78 15.55 -10.86
CA ARG A 287 -9.82 14.09 -11.09
C ARG A 287 -8.50 13.66 -11.73
N GLY A 288 -7.75 12.81 -11.04
CA GLY A 288 -6.49 12.25 -11.53
C GLY A 288 -6.66 10.77 -11.89
N VAL A 289 -6.02 10.37 -12.98
CA VAL A 289 -5.82 8.98 -13.41
C VAL A 289 -4.32 8.79 -13.65
#